data_AF-A0A7S2X001-F1
#
_entry.id   AF-A0A7S2X001-F1
#
_cell.length_a   1.000
_cell.length_b   1.000
_cell.length_c   1.000
_cell.angle_alpha   90.00
_cell.angle_beta   90.00
_cell.angle_gamma   90.00
#
_symmetry.space_group_name_H-M   'P 1'
#
loop_
_entity.id
_entity.type
_entity.pdbx_description
1 polymer ?
#
loop_
_entity_poly.entity_id
_entity_poly.type
_entity_poly.pdbx_seq_one_letter_code
_entity_poly.pdbx_strand_id
1 'polypeptide(L)'
;GREKARGWWFGSGKKSADKVVVAEKVGQEEDPDVSQPLQALSHSNRGRLAHVLASGQKKWADYMHLNAAVMTKGDITNVCGVPGKRAGYFAVTTKSGNLQVFHPVNGEILLEQKLSVTSAAGEEVCADDLGYKDHFSQVTASVAFSVRRNESKLLVGHANGDLYSYHFTEKLTKSTYYPDEQVEIRLKEAPTRILRYSDEPLVREDTKPEGDDKIERKDPKASRDTSITHLESFKIGHKQFYVASNRMDELFVIHENGTLVYREQLTERIVGVRPGLQQTVTLVTSGGLRMLNLRDIKRTEPIECEDLSPETRFYATSFDVGANSKAYLVTETGGILTLHINSNKHTVRCVMKTHRPLGLPTHFSEMTMRSIKNYLFIGIPHGVGVFNTTGPARRPPREILFGDSFGLARQVGVMGNAEGEGETPVYLESIGKSGIVAVGLGKEVLGFYQSELPVQAPPKVEMKMMSQPLILLVVFCVGFYQFQRTRKGPGGMMGGGGMGGDMPPGMAGMM
;
A
#
# COMPACT_ATOMS: atom_id res chain seq x y z
N GLY A 1 43.42 -12.70 59.33
CA GLY A 1 42.59 -13.93 59.30
C GLY A 1 41.52 -13.71 58.26
N ARG A 2 41.33 -14.58 57.26
CA ARG A 2 40.59 -15.87 57.31
C ARG A 2 39.21 -15.64 57.97
N GLU A 3 38.07 -15.86 57.32
CA GLU A 3 37.69 -17.08 56.60
C GLU A 3 36.79 -16.86 55.38
N LYS A 4 36.89 -17.83 54.46
CA LYS A 4 36.03 -18.09 53.30
C LYS A 4 34.83 -18.91 53.76
N ALA A 5 33.64 -18.64 53.21
CA ALA A 5 32.57 -19.63 53.13
C ALA A 5 32.11 -19.75 51.67
N ARG A 6 32.39 -20.91 51.08
CA ARG A 6 31.85 -21.38 49.81
C ARG A 6 30.52 -22.07 50.11
N GLY A 7 29.45 -21.66 49.43
CA GLY A 7 28.19 -22.41 49.37
C GLY A 7 27.94 -22.88 47.95
N TRP A 8 28.02 -24.19 47.74
CA TRP A 8 27.52 -24.87 46.54
C TRP A 8 26.02 -25.12 46.71
N TRP A 9 25.23 -24.86 45.67
CA TRP A 9 23.88 -25.38 45.53
C TRP A 9 23.73 -26.00 44.15
N PHE A 10 23.38 -27.28 44.13
CA PHE A 10 22.98 -28.05 42.96
C PHE A 10 21.44 -28.05 42.86
N GLY A 11 20.95 -27.87 41.63
CA GLY A 11 19.94 -28.75 41.04
C GLY A 11 18.47 -28.51 41.38
N SER A 12 17.73 -27.95 40.41
CA SER A 12 16.37 -28.39 40.08
C SER A 12 15.96 -27.75 38.75
N GLY A 13 16.44 -28.31 37.64
CA GLY A 13 15.98 -27.97 36.30
C GLY A 13 14.62 -28.61 36.02
N LYS A 14 13.57 -27.81 35.88
CA LYS A 14 12.32 -28.23 35.22
C LYS A 14 12.43 -27.92 33.74
N LYS A 15 12.70 -28.95 32.94
CA LYS A 15 12.49 -28.91 31.48
C LYS A 15 10.99 -29.08 31.23
N SER A 16 10.36 -28.06 30.66
CA SER A 16 9.03 -28.17 30.06
C SER A 16 9.17 -28.94 28.75
N ALA A 17 8.39 -30.00 28.59
CA ALA A 17 8.41 -30.86 27.44
C ALA A 17 7.65 -30.22 26.27
N ASP A 18 8.36 -29.96 25.17
CA ASP A 18 7.75 -29.72 23.87
C ASP A 18 7.11 -31.03 23.37
N LYS A 19 5.79 -31.00 23.15
CA LYS A 19 5.08 -32.04 22.43
C LYS A 19 5.35 -31.88 20.93
N VAL A 20 6.32 -32.64 20.43
CA VAL A 20 6.45 -32.94 19.01
C VAL A 20 5.42 -34.02 18.68
N VAL A 21 4.37 -33.66 17.94
CA VAL A 21 3.42 -34.62 17.38
C VAL A 21 4.04 -35.20 16.11
N VAL A 22 4.54 -36.43 16.22
CA VAL A 22 4.95 -37.26 15.09
C VAL A 22 3.68 -37.90 14.51
N ALA A 23 3.33 -37.55 13.28
CA ALA A 23 2.21 -38.15 12.57
C ALA A 23 2.61 -39.56 12.10
N GLU A 24 1.94 -40.56 12.66
CA GLU A 24 2.03 -41.96 12.30
C GLU A 24 1.23 -42.22 11.02
N LYS A 25 1.85 -42.92 10.07
CA LYS A 25 1.25 -43.39 8.83
C LYS A 25 0.30 -44.54 9.15
N VAL A 26 -1.01 -44.36 8.95
CA VAL A 26 -1.99 -45.45 8.98
C VAL A 26 -2.70 -45.52 7.63
N GLY A 27 -2.91 -46.75 7.18
CA GLY A 27 -3.18 -47.14 5.81
C GLY A 27 -4.57 -46.83 5.28
N GLN A 28 -4.65 -46.97 3.96
CA GLN A 28 -5.82 -46.90 3.10
C GLN A 28 -6.91 -47.88 3.55
N GLU A 29 -8.15 -47.41 3.48
CA GLU A 29 -9.29 -48.23 3.09
C GLU A 29 -10.17 -47.35 2.19
N GLU A 30 -10.39 -47.83 0.96
CA GLU A 30 -11.26 -47.20 -0.04
C GLU A 30 -12.71 -47.58 0.24
N ASP A 31 -13.63 -46.63 0.12
CA ASP A 31 -14.93 -46.91 -0.50
C ASP A 31 -15.57 -45.62 -1.05
N PRO A 32 -16.38 -45.70 -2.12
CA PRO A 32 -16.64 -44.58 -3.00
C PRO A 32 -18.02 -43.92 -2.79
N ASP A 33 -18.14 -42.75 -3.41
CA ASP A 33 -19.37 -42.26 -4.05
C ASP A 33 -20.43 -41.56 -3.17
N VAL A 34 -20.23 -40.25 -2.95
CA VAL A 34 -21.28 -39.22 -3.15
C VAL A 34 -20.59 -37.91 -3.55
N SER A 35 -20.39 -37.69 -4.84
CA SER A 35 -19.95 -36.39 -5.38
C SER A 35 -21.11 -35.66 -6.06
N GLN A 36 -21.50 -34.51 -5.53
CA GLN A 36 -22.00 -33.41 -6.36
C GLN A 36 -21.09 -32.19 -6.13
N PRO A 37 -20.17 -31.87 -7.06
CA PRO A 37 -19.48 -30.60 -7.01
C PRO A 37 -20.38 -29.50 -7.58
N LEU A 38 -20.52 -28.42 -6.79
CA LEU A 38 -21.03 -27.12 -7.23
C LEU A 38 -20.35 -26.73 -8.55
N GLN A 39 -21.17 -26.53 -9.58
CA GLN A 39 -20.75 -26.14 -10.91
C GLN A 39 -19.91 -24.87 -10.86
N ALA A 40 -18.66 -25.00 -11.29
CA ALA A 40 -17.76 -23.90 -11.57
C ALA A 40 -18.40 -22.92 -12.57
N LEU A 41 -18.33 -21.63 -12.25
CA LEU A 41 -18.66 -20.50 -13.11
C LEU A 41 -17.78 -20.53 -14.38
N SER A 42 -18.24 -21.24 -15.40
CA SER A 42 -17.65 -21.27 -16.74
C SER A 42 -18.75 -21.26 -17.78
N HIS A 43 -19.32 -20.09 -18.03
CA HIS A 43 -20.10 -19.84 -19.24
C HIS A 43 -19.78 -18.46 -19.82
N SER A 44 -18.81 -18.43 -20.73
CA SER A 44 -18.70 -17.42 -21.77
C SER A 44 -18.56 -18.15 -23.12
N ASN A 45 -19.69 -18.64 -23.63
CA ASN A 45 -19.81 -19.15 -25.00
C ASN A 45 -20.21 -18.00 -25.94
N ARG A 46 -19.28 -17.58 -26.81
CA ARG A 46 -19.41 -16.84 -28.11
C ARG A 46 -18.14 -15.97 -28.30
N GLY A 47 -17.37 -16.00 -29.38
CA GLY A 47 -17.39 -16.74 -30.63
C GLY A 47 -15.99 -16.71 -31.25
N ARG A 48 -15.79 -17.56 -32.26
CA ARG A 48 -14.55 -17.92 -32.95
C ARG A 48 -13.66 -16.73 -33.38
N LEU A 49 -12.37 -16.81 -33.07
CA LEU A 49 -11.27 -16.74 -34.05
C LEU A 49 -9.90 -17.05 -33.39
N ALA A 50 -9.25 -18.09 -33.92
CA ALA A 50 -7.82 -18.42 -33.90
C ALA A 50 -7.12 -18.81 -32.57
N HIS A 51 -6.86 -20.13 -32.47
CA HIS A 51 -5.69 -20.80 -31.90
C HIS A 51 -4.98 -20.18 -30.68
N VAL A 52 -5.30 -20.66 -29.47
CA VAL A 52 -4.28 -21.10 -28.49
C VAL A 52 -4.81 -22.34 -27.76
N LEU A 53 -4.01 -23.40 -27.82
CA LEU A 53 -4.17 -24.72 -27.22
C LEU A 53 -4.30 -24.61 -25.69
N ALA A 54 -5.20 -25.42 -25.09
CA ALA A 54 -5.29 -25.77 -23.67
C ALA A 54 -4.55 -24.84 -22.69
N SER A 55 -5.21 -23.76 -22.27
CA SER A 55 -4.79 -22.99 -21.10
C SER A 55 -5.24 -23.75 -19.85
N GLY A 56 -4.48 -24.77 -19.44
CA GLY A 56 -4.61 -25.30 -18.08
C GLY A 56 -4.54 -24.11 -17.12
N GLN A 57 -5.59 -23.87 -16.33
CA GLN A 57 -5.54 -22.86 -15.28
C GLN A 57 -4.36 -23.24 -14.40
N LYS A 58 -3.32 -22.39 -14.44
CA LYS A 58 -2.11 -22.65 -13.68
C LYS A 58 -2.45 -22.50 -12.21
N LYS A 59 -1.85 -23.33 -11.37
CA LYS A 59 -2.19 -23.35 -9.95
C LYS A 59 -1.59 -22.11 -9.28
N TRP A 60 -2.25 -21.60 -8.24
CA TRP A 60 -1.76 -20.47 -7.46
C TRP A 60 -0.29 -20.64 -7.03
N ALA A 61 0.05 -21.84 -6.55
CA ALA A 61 1.39 -22.21 -6.10
C ALA A 61 2.47 -22.15 -7.19
N ASP A 62 2.10 -22.13 -8.48
CA ASP A 62 3.06 -22.02 -9.59
C ASP A 62 3.61 -20.58 -9.77
N TYR A 63 2.97 -19.58 -9.15
CA TYR A 63 3.29 -18.15 -9.32
C TYR A 63 3.36 -17.35 -8.04
N MET A 64 2.81 -17.88 -6.96
CA MET A 64 2.72 -17.20 -5.68
C MET A 64 3.37 -18.10 -4.65
N HIS A 65 4.62 -17.81 -4.33
CA HIS A 65 5.39 -18.55 -3.34
C HIS A 65 4.97 -18.10 -1.94
N LEU A 66 4.46 -19.02 -1.11
CA LEU A 66 4.15 -18.71 0.29
C LEU A 66 5.46 -18.55 1.07
N ASN A 67 5.74 -17.34 1.53
CA ASN A 67 6.91 -17.04 2.36
C ASN A 67 6.66 -17.43 3.82
N ALA A 68 5.53 -16.99 4.37
CA ALA A 68 5.15 -17.24 5.75
C ALA A 68 3.63 -17.17 5.91
N ALA A 69 3.12 -17.86 6.92
CA ALA A 69 1.75 -17.71 7.40
C ALA A 69 1.79 -17.35 8.88
N VAL A 70 1.08 -16.30 9.26
CA VAL A 70 1.10 -15.76 10.62
C VAL A 70 -0.29 -15.73 11.21
N MET A 71 -0.39 -16.07 12.49
CA MET A 71 -1.61 -15.96 13.27
C MET A 71 -1.54 -14.71 14.14
N THR A 72 -2.60 -13.92 14.09
CA THR A 72 -2.72 -12.65 14.80
C THR A 72 -3.42 -12.87 16.14
N LYS A 73 -3.24 -11.93 17.09
CA LYS A 73 -3.94 -11.98 18.38
C LYS A 73 -5.34 -11.39 18.28
N GLY A 74 -6.23 -12.10 17.60
CA GLY A 74 -7.65 -11.75 17.42
C GLY A 74 -8.00 -11.42 15.97
N ASP A 75 -9.31 -11.29 15.71
CA ASP A 75 -9.84 -10.96 14.37
C ASP A 75 -9.14 -9.74 13.76
N ILE A 76 -8.55 -9.92 12.59
CA ILE A 76 -7.97 -8.87 11.77
C ILE A 76 -9.06 -7.87 11.41
N THR A 77 -8.72 -6.58 11.40
CA THR A 77 -9.62 -5.51 10.98
C THR A 77 -9.04 -4.72 9.83
N ASN A 78 -7.72 -4.55 9.81
CA ASN A 78 -7.03 -3.86 8.74
C ASN A 78 -5.58 -4.34 8.62
N VAL A 79 -5.09 -4.39 7.38
CA VAL A 79 -3.70 -4.73 7.02
C VAL A 79 -3.12 -3.59 6.21
N CYS A 80 -1.89 -3.19 6.50
CA CYS A 80 -1.19 -2.09 5.82
C CYS A 80 0.28 -2.41 5.56
N GLY A 81 0.76 -2.09 4.36
CA GLY A 81 2.18 -2.17 4.04
C GLY A 81 2.95 -0.99 4.63
N VAL A 82 3.80 -1.24 5.62
CA VAL A 82 4.69 -0.24 6.20
C VAL A 82 5.98 -0.16 5.39
N PRO A 83 6.36 0.99 4.83
CA PRO A 83 7.63 1.11 4.14
C PRO A 83 8.78 0.94 5.14
N GLY A 84 9.77 0.14 4.73
CA GLY A 84 11.02 -0.08 5.47
C GLY A 84 12.22 0.16 4.59
N LYS A 85 13.42 0.16 5.17
CA LYS A 85 14.68 0.41 4.45
C LYS A 85 14.97 -0.64 3.38
N ARG A 86 14.55 -1.90 3.59
CA ARG A 86 14.76 -3.03 2.66
C ARG A 86 13.47 -3.62 2.11
N ALA A 87 12.75 -4.38 2.95
CA ALA A 87 11.69 -5.27 2.49
C ALA A 87 10.26 -4.73 2.67
N GLY A 88 10.10 -3.58 3.34
CA GLY A 88 8.79 -3.20 3.91
C GLY A 88 8.32 -4.22 4.96
N TYR A 89 7.21 -3.92 5.62
CA TYR A 89 6.61 -4.76 6.66
C TYR A 89 5.10 -4.76 6.49
N PHE A 90 4.42 -5.70 7.13
CA PHE A 90 2.95 -5.65 7.24
C PHE A 90 2.57 -5.28 8.66
N ALA A 91 1.92 -4.12 8.83
CA ALA A 91 1.22 -3.78 10.05
C ALA A 91 -0.20 -4.33 9.98
N VAL A 92 -0.62 -4.99 11.04
CA VAL A 92 -1.92 -5.61 11.17
C VAL A 92 -2.57 -5.10 12.44
N THR A 93 -3.83 -4.68 12.31
CA THR A 93 -4.66 -4.28 13.44
C THR A 93 -5.79 -5.27 13.62
N THR A 94 -6.19 -5.48 14.87
CA THR A 94 -7.20 -6.49 15.25
C THR A 94 -8.36 -5.85 16.00
N LYS A 95 -9.50 -6.56 16.10
CA LYS A 95 -10.70 -6.11 16.82
C LYS A 95 -10.45 -5.89 18.30
N SER A 96 -9.52 -6.64 18.88
CA SER A 96 -9.04 -6.49 20.25
C SER A 96 -8.10 -5.28 20.44
N GLY A 97 -7.85 -4.49 19.40
CA GLY A 97 -7.00 -3.31 19.46
C GLY A 97 -5.50 -3.61 19.47
N ASN A 98 -5.06 -4.81 19.08
CA ASN A 98 -3.63 -5.11 18.94
C ASN A 98 -3.12 -4.59 17.59
N LEU A 99 -1.95 -3.96 17.61
CA LEU A 99 -1.10 -3.65 16.46
C LEU A 99 0.09 -4.61 16.46
N GLN A 100 0.19 -5.42 15.40
CA GLN A 100 1.30 -6.33 15.18
C GLN A 100 2.00 -5.98 13.87
N VAL A 101 3.32 -5.89 13.88
CA VAL A 101 4.13 -5.65 12.68
C VAL A 101 4.94 -6.89 12.38
N PHE A 102 4.72 -7.45 11.20
CA PHE A 102 5.35 -8.69 10.76
C PHE A 102 6.42 -8.43 9.69
N HIS A 103 7.50 -9.20 9.78
CA HIS A 103 8.47 -9.28 8.71
C HIS A 103 7.91 -10.15 7.56
N PRO A 104 7.95 -9.67 6.30
CA PRO A 104 7.17 -10.26 5.21
C PRO A 104 7.76 -11.56 4.63
N VAL A 105 8.98 -11.92 5.01
CA VAL A 105 9.67 -13.12 4.49
C VAL A 105 9.61 -14.30 5.46
N ASN A 106 9.84 -14.08 6.75
CA ASN A 106 9.89 -15.14 7.77
C ASN A 106 8.67 -15.12 8.70
N GLY A 107 7.79 -14.12 8.61
CA GLY A 107 6.62 -13.99 9.48
C GLY A 107 6.93 -13.61 10.93
N GLU A 108 8.16 -13.19 11.22
CA GLU A 108 8.57 -12.80 12.57
C GLU A 108 7.81 -11.54 13.03
N ILE A 109 7.34 -11.57 14.29
CA ILE A 109 6.72 -10.41 14.93
C ILE A 109 7.83 -9.45 15.35
N LEU A 110 7.92 -8.31 14.66
CA LEU A 110 8.91 -7.27 14.92
C LEU A 110 8.43 -6.24 15.94
N LEU A 111 7.12 -6.06 16.04
CA LEU A 111 6.48 -5.20 17.02
C LEU A 111 5.12 -5.80 17.38
N GLU A 112 4.84 -5.80 18.67
CA GLU A 112 3.52 -6.13 19.19
C GLU A 112 3.16 -5.14 20.28
N GLN A 113 2.07 -4.41 20.07
CA GLN A 113 1.62 -3.39 21.00
C GLN A 113 0.09 -3.29 20.97
N LYS A 114 -0.53 -3.08 22.13
CA LYS A 114 -1.91 -2.62 22.17
C LYS A 114 -1.97 -1.17 21.70
N LEU A 115 -2.86 -0.89 20.75
CA LEU A 115 -3.12 0.47 20.31
C LEU A 115 -3.51 1.28 21.53
N SER A 116 -2.76 2.36 21.74
CA SER A 116 -3.02 3.35 22.76
C SER A 116 -3.58 4.61 22.11
N VAL A 117 -4.36 5.36 22.87
CA VAL A 117 -5.02 6.58 22.43
C VAL A 117 -4.54 7.71 23.32
N THR A 118 -4.31 8.89 22.74
CA THR A 118 -4.02 10.09 23.54
C THR A 118 -5.31 10.67 24.12
N SER A 119 -5.37 10.81 25.45
CA SER A 119 -6.47 11.48 26.14
C SER A 119 -6.53 12.98 25.78
N ALA A 120 -7.62 13.66 26.16
CA ALA A 120 -7.71 15.11 26.00
C ALA A 120 -6.62 15.87 26.79
N ALA A 121 -6.07 15.27 27.85
CA ALA A 121 -4.97 15.81 28.64
C ALA A 121 -3.58 15.52 28.02
N GLY A 122 -3.52 14.80 26.89
CA GLY A 122 -2.26 14.41 26.26
C GLY A 122 -1.62 13.15 26.85
N GLU A 123 -2.30 12.48 27.78
CA GLU A 123 -1.80 11.24 28.40
C GLU A 123 -2.08 10.04 27.48
N GLU A 124 -1.12 9.12 27.42
CA GLU A 124 -1.30 7.86 26.71
C GLU A 124 -2.19 6.93 27.54
N VAL A 125 -3.29 6.50 26.94
CA VAL A 125 -4.27 5.60 27.54
C VAL A 125 -4.24 4.30 26.76
N CYS A 126 -4.30 3.15 27.45
CA CYS A 126 -4.36 1.83 26.83
C CYS A 126 -5.77 1.22 26.97
N ALA A 127 -6.13 0.31 26.06
CA ALA A 127 -7.46 -0.34 26.07
C ALA A 127 -7.77 -1.13 27.35
N ASP A 128 -6.72 -1.55 28.09
CA ASP A 128 -6.85 -2.27 29.35
C ASP A 128 -7.17 -1.37 30.55
N ASP A 129 -7.02 -0.05 30.40
CA ASP A 129 -7.32 0.90 31.45
C ASP A 129 -8.85 0.98 31.60
N LEU A 130 -9.36 0.36 32.68
CA LEU A 130 -10.79 0.12 32.94
C LEU A 130 -11.67 1.38 32.86
N GLY A 131 -11.10 2.57 33.00
CA GLY A 131 -11.80 3.85 32.92
C GLY A 131 -12.00 4.41 31.51
N TYR A 132 -11.40 3.80 30.48
CA TYR A 132 -11.31 4.39 29.14
C TYR A 132 -11.76 3.47 28.00
N LYS A 133 -12.46 2.37 28.29
CA LYS A 133 -12.96 1.43 27.25
C LYS A 133 -13.77 2.12 26.15
N ASP A 134 -14.51 3.17 26.49
CA ASP A 134 -15.35 3.93 25.55
C ASP A 134 -14.52 4.77 24.55
N HIS A 135 -13.22 4.96 24.77
CA HIS A 135 -12.33 5.69 23.87
C HIS A 135 -11.71 4.82 22.77
N PHE A 136 -11.79 3.49 22.91
CA PHE A 136 -11.19 2.56 21.94
C PHE A 136 -12.21 2.13 20.91
N SER A 137 -12.17 2.79 19.77
CA SER A 137 -12.92 2.38 18.60
C SER A 137 -12.12 1.40 17.75
N GLN A 138 -12.79 0.46 17.09
CA GLN A 138 -12.17 -0.48 16.15
C GLN A 138 -11.42 0.26 15.04
N VAL A 139 -10.26 -0.26 14.63
CA VAL A 139 -9.53 0.26 13.46
C VAL A 139 -10.19 -0.20 12.16
N THR A 140 -10.43 0.73 11.25
CA THR A 140 -11.18 0.49 10.00
C THR A 140 -10.38 0.83 8.75
N ALA A 141 -9.40 1.72 8.85
CA ALA A 141 -8.49 2.05 7.76
C ALA A 141 -7.09 2.36 8.29
N SER A 142 -6.06 2.10 7.49
CA SER A 142 -4.72 2.61 7.81
C SER A 142 -3.88 2.84 6.55
N VAL A 143 -2.91 3.74 6.66
CA VAL A 143 -1.93 4.02 5.60
C VAL A 143 -0.58 4.30 6.23
N ALA A 144 0.49 3.81 5.61
CA ALA A 144 1.84 4.03 6.08
C ALA A 144 2.70 4.71 5.03
N PHE A 145 3.62 5.55 5.49
CA PHE A 145 4.55 6.27 4.63
C PHE A 145 5.90 6.48 5.31
N SER A 146 6.95 6.61 4.50
CA SER A 146 8.31 6.86 4.98
C SER A 146 8.50 8.36 5.27
N VAL A 147 8.93 8.65 6.50
CA VAL A 147 9.33 9.99 6.93
C VAL A 147 10.82 10.20 6.63
N ARG A 148 11.65 9.24 7.04
CA ARG A 148 13.09 9.17 6.79
C ARG A 148 13.48 7.76 6.37
N ARG A 149 14.75 7.56 6.04
CA ARG A 149 15.28 6.27 5.57
C ARG A 149 15.00 5.10 6.52
N ASN A 150 14.92 5.36 7.82
CA ASN A 150 14.66 4.39 8.89
C ASN A 150 13.50 4.83 9.80
N GLU A 151 12.66 5.74 9.33
CA GLU A 151 11.50 6.21 10.08
C GLU A 151 10.26 6.18 9.19
N SER A 152 9.20 5.60 9.73
CA SER A 152 7.91 5.49 9.05
C SER A 152 6.80 5.92 9.99
N LYS A 153 5.73 6.46 9.44
CA LYS A 153 4.50 6.74 10.18
C LYS A 153 3.39 5.82 9.67
N LEU A 154 2.57 5.32 10.59
CA LEU A 154 1.30 4.64 10.30
C LEU A 154 0.20 5.57 10.79
N LEU A 155 -0.68 5.96 9.89
CA LEU A 155 -1.92 6.61 10.25
C LEU A 155 -3.01 5.56 10.35
N VAL A 156 -3.79 5.64 11.41
CA VAL A 156 -4.83 4.68 11.75
C VAL A 156 -6.14 5.45 11.90
N GLY A 157 -7.15 5.03 11.14
CA GLY A 157 -8.51 5.54 11.24
C GLY A 157 -9.42 4.55 11.91
N HIS A 158 -10.32 5.07 12.72
CA HIS A 158 -11.17 4.30 13.61
C HIS A 158 -12.67 4.40 13.24
N ALA A 159 -13.46 3.44 13.72
CA ALA A 159 -14.90 3.39 13.53
C ALA A 159 -15.67 4.60 14.09
N ASN A 160 -15.09 5.34 15.05
CA ASN A 160 -15.64 6.58 15.61
C ASN A 160 -15.27 7.85 14.80
N GLY A 161 -14.49 7.71 13.72
CA GLY A 161 -14.05 8.84 12.88
C GLY A 161 -12.74 9.49 13.32
N ASP A 162 -12.12 9.05 14.41
CA ASP A 162 -10.83 9.58 14.84
C ASP A 162 -9.67 9.05 13.98
N LEU A 163 -8.62 9.86 13.89
CA LEU A 163 -7.35 9.51 13.24
C LEU A 163 -6.18 9.66 14.21
N TYR A 164 -5.32 8.64 14.27
CA TYR A 164 -4.10 8.64 15.07
C TYR A 164 -2.88 8.40 14.19
N SER A 165 -1.76 9.03 14.54
CA SER A 165 -0.45 8.84 13.91
C SER A 165 0.49 8.11 14.87
N TYR A 166 1.04 7.00 14.41
CA TYR A 166 2.06 6.19 15.10
C TYR A 166 3.39 6.35 14.39
N HIS A 167 4.47 6.67 15.11
CA HIS A 167 5.79 6.91 14.52
C HIS A 167 6.74 5.76 14.87
N PHE A 168 7.19 5.02 13.86
CA PHE A 168 8.13 3.90 13.99
C PHE A 168 9.54 4.30 13.60
N THR A 169 10.50 3.68 14.27
CA THR A 169 11.92 3.70 13.92
C THR A 169 12.38 2.27 13.66
N GLU A 170 13.18 2.11 12.60
CA GLU A 170 13.82 0.86 12.22
C GLU A 170 15.29 0.92 12.63
N LYS A 171 15.74 -0.06 13.40
CA LYS A 171 17.15 -0.27 13.73
C LYS A 171 17.61 -1.59 13.12
N LEU A 172 18.58 -1.50 12.22
CA LEU A 172 19.22 -2.66 11.62
C LEU A 172 20.49 -2.97 12.39
N THR A 173 20.54 -4.15 13.00
CA THR A 173 21.71 -4.65 13.70
C THR A 173 22.37 -5.70 12.83
N LYS A 174 23.49 -5.33 12.21
CA LYS A 174 24.39 -6.30 11.57
C LYS A 174 25.32 -6.84 12.63
N SER A 175 25.08 -8.08 13.03
CA SER A 175 26.03 -8.81 13.87
C SER A 175 27.18 -9.31 13.00
N THR A 176 28.41 -9.26 13.50
CA THR A 176 29.54 -9.97 12.87
C THR A 176 29.42 -11.49 13.02
N TYR A 177 28.59 -11.96 13.95
CA TYR A 177 28.44 -13.38 14.28
C TYR A 177 27.22 -14.03 13.60
N TYR A 178 26.19 -13.27 13.26
CA TYR A 178 25.02 -13.76 12.53
C TYR A 178 24.97 -13.07 11.17
N PRO A 179 25.09 -13.81 10.06
CA PRO A 179 25.00 -13.23 8.72
C PRO A 179 23.61 -12.64 8.45
N ASP A 180 22.60 -13.13 9.18
CA ASP A 180 21.23 -12.65 9.10
C ASP A 180 21.07 -11.32 9.85
N GLU A 181 20.64 -10.30 9.11
CA GLU A 181 20.45 -8.94 9.64
C GLU A 181 19.22 -8.93 10.55
N GLN A 182 19.42 -8.61 11.83
CA GLN A 182 18.32 -8.45 12.77
C GLN A 182 17.69 -7.08 12.58
N VAL A 183 16.37 -7.07 12.40
CA VAL A 183 15.56 -5.86 12.28
C VAL A 183 14.83 -5.66 13.60
N GLU A 184 14.98 -4.49 14.19
CA GLU A 184 14.19 -4.08 15.34
C GLU A 184 13.32 -2.88 14.97
N ILE A 185 12.01 -2.99 15.18
CA ILE A 185 11.07 -1.89 14.99
C ILE A 185 10.60 -1.41 16.36
N ARG A 186 10.71 -0.11 16.61
CA ARG A 186 10.24 0.52 17.85
C ARG A 186 9.36 1.72 17.57
N LEU A 187 8.36 1.93 18.41
CA LEU A 187 7.67 3.21 18.49
C LEU A 187 8.62 4.27 19.06
N LYS A 188 8.71 5.38 18.33
CA LYS A 188 9.59 6.50 18.65
C LYS A 188 8.96 7.42 19.69
N GLU A 189 7.66 7.65 19.54
CA GLU A 189 6.86 8.62 20.28
C GLU A 189 5.47 8.02 20.52
N ALA A 190 4.78 8.52 21.55
CA ALA A 190 3.39 8.16 21.82
C ALA A 190 2.50 8.51 20.61
N PRO A 191 1.40 7.76 20.38
CA PRO A 191 0.49 8.07 19.30
C PRO A 191 -0.04 9.48 19.44
N THR A 192 -0.12 10.19 18.32
CA THR A 192 -0.65 11.56 18.26
C THR A 192 -2.01 11.54 17.59
N ARG A 193 -3.04 12.06 18.25
CA ARG A 193 -4.35 12.26 17.62
C ARG A 193 -4.29 13.39 16.59
N ILE A 194 -4.57 13.05 15.33
CA ILE A 194 -4.52 13.96 14.18
C ILE A 194 -5.90 14.57 13.89
N LEU A 195 -6.95 13.78 14.01
CA LEU A 195 -8.34 14.22 13.86
C LEU A 195 -9.14 13.69 15.03
N ARG A 196 -9.94 14.57 15.64
CA ARG A 196 -11.05 14.18 16.50
C ARG A 196 -12.32 14.45 15.72
N TYR A 197 -13.11 13.42 15.48
CA TYR A 197 -14.41 13.64 14.88
C TYR A 197 -15.33 14.30 15.90
N SER A 198 -15.83 15.51 15.61
CA SER A 198 -16.89 16.15 16.36
C SER A 198 -18.19 16.07 15.58
N ASP A 199 -19.28 15.72 16.25
CA ASP A 199 -20.64 15.67 15.69
C ASP A 199 -21.20 17.06 15.33
N GLU A 200 -20.39 18.12 15.37
CA GLU A 200 -20.84 19.45 15.01
C GLU A 200 -21.27 19.45 13.53
N PRO A 201 -22.57 19.71 13.24
CA PRO A 201 -23.06 19.69 11.88
C PRO A 201 -22.38 20.80 11.08
N LEU A 202 -21.87 20.46 9.89
CA LEU A 202 -21.49 21.46 8.90
C LEU A 202 -22.73 22.32 8.60
N VAL A 203 -22.70 23.59 9.01
CA VAL A 203 -23.72 24.56 8.63
C VAL A 203 -23.63 24.72 7.11
N ARG A 204 -24.61 24.16 6.37
CA ARG A 204 -24.75 24.42 4.94
C ARG A 204 -25.11 25.88 4.78
N GLU A 205 -24.17 26.71 4.31
CA GLU A 205 -24.37 28.15 4.06
C GLU A 205 -25.46 28.47 3.03
N ASP A 206 -26.03 27.47 2.35
CA ASP A 206 -26.95 27.67 1.22
C ASP A 206 -28.46 27.62 1.61
N THR A 207 -28.81 27.58 2.91
CA THR A 207 -30.22 27.62 3.36
C THR A 207 -30.47 28.79 4.29
N LYS A 208 -31.08 29.86 3.77
CA LYS A 208 -31.69 30.92 4.60
C LYS A 208 -32.82 30.29 5.44
N PRO A 209 -32.82 30.43 6.77
CA PRO A 209 -33.94 29.97 7.58
C PRO A 209 -35.08 31.01 7.47
N GLU A 210 -36.08 30.71 6.64
CA GLU A 210 -37.42 31.28 6.81
C GLU A 210 -38.25 30.29 7.61
N GLY A 211 -38.75 30.71 8.78
CA GLY A 211 -39.76 29.99 9.56
C GLY A 211 -39.33 29.63 10.98
N ASP A 212 -39.90 30.34 11.95
CA ASP A 212 -39.85 30.07 13.39
C ASP A 212 -40.64 28.80 13.77
N ASP A 213 -40.20 27.63 13.30
CA ASP A 213 -40.71 26.36 13.81
C ASP A 213 -39.73 25.75 14.82
N LYS A 214 -40.19 25.64 16.07
CA LYS A 214 -39.52 24.92 17.15
C LYS A 214 -39.33 23.45 16.74
N ILE A 215 -38.17 23.14 16.20
CA ILE A 215 -37.74 21.76 15.95
C ILE A 215 -37.49 21.11 17.30
N GLU A 216 -38.40 20.22 17.71
CA GLU A 216 -38.17 19.26 18.78
C GLU A 216 -36.86 18.52 18.51
N ARG A 217 -35.90 18.64 19.44
CA ARG A 217 -34.66 17.85 19.46
C ARG A 217 -35.03 16.38 19.63
N LYS A 218 -35.29 15.70 18.52
CA LYS A 218 -35.32 14.24 18.43
C LYS A 218 -33.95 13.71 18.86
N ASP A 219 -33.96 12.72 19.73
CA ASP A 219 -32.81 12.16 20.45
C ASP A 219 -31.51 12.04 19.62
N PRO A 220 -30.35 12.51 20.13
CA PRO A 220 -29.07 12.45 19.42
C PRO A 220 -28.41 11.06 19.46
N LYS A 221 -29.19 9.97 19.55
CA LYS A 221 -28.68 8.61 19.85
C LYS A 221 -28.88 7.57 18.74
N ALA A 222 -29.23 7.97 17.52
CA ALA A 222 -28.88 7.14 16.37
C ALA A 222 -27.37 7.33 16.14
N SER A 223 -26.56 6.42 16.69
CA SER A 223 -25.10 6.41 16.52
C SER A 223 -24.78 6.46 15.03
N ARG A 224 -24.40 7.65 14.53
CA ARG A 224 -23.99 7.79 13.14
C ARG A 224 -22.73 6.97 12.95
N ASP A 225 -22.70 6.16 11.90
CA ASP A 225 -21.53 5.36 11.58
C ASP A 225 -20.47 6.28 10.97
N THR A 226 -19.59 6.79 11.81
CA THR A 226 -18.54 7.76 11.45
C THR A 226 -17.23 7.07 11.06
N SER A 227 -17.28 5.76 10.81
CA SER A 227 -16.11 4.94 10.53
C SER A 227 -15.29 5.46 9.36
N ILE A 228 -13.99 5.61 9.56
CA ILE A 228 -13.06 5.94 8.48
C ILE A 228 -13.03 4.77 7.48
N THR A 229 -13.31 5.05 6.21
CA THR A 229 -13.35 4.06 5.12
C THR A 229 -12.11 4.13 4.23
N HIS A 230 -11.59 5.33 3.99
CA HIS A 230 -10.41 5.54 3.17
C HIS A 230 -9.44 6.46 3.90
N LEU A 231 -8.16 6.16 3.75
CA LEU A 231 -7.09 6.95 4.30
C LEU A 231 -5.90 6.88 3.36
N GLU A 232 -5.43 8.04 2.92
CA GLU A 232 -4.33 8.17 1.98
C GLU A 232 -3.39 9.30 2.43
N SER A 233 -2.11 9.16 2.12
CA SER A 233 -1.09 10.13 2.49
C SER A 233 -0.33 10.62 1.27
N PHE A 234 0.02 11.91 1.24
CA PHE A 234 0.78 12.48 0.14
C PHE A 234 1.57 13.71 0.53
N LYS A 235 2.59 14.00 -0.26
CA LYS A 235 3.46 15.16 -0.08
C LYS A 235 3.26 16.17 -1.19
N ILE A 236 3.22 17.43 -0.80
CA ILE A 236 3.29 18.59 -1.68
C ILE A 236 4.52 19.40 -1.27
N GLY A 237 5.56 19.35 -2.10
CA GLY A 237 6.86 19.91 -1.72
C GLY A 237 7.38 19.24 -0.44
N HIS A 238 7.55 20.03 0.62
CA HIS A 238 7.98 19.54 1.94
C HIS A 238 6.84 19.30 2.92
N LYS A 239 5.60 19.61 2.55
CA LYS A 239 4.44 19.47 3.43
C LYS A 239 3.77 18.13 3.19
N GLN A 240 3.44 17.45 4.28
CA GLN A 240 2.71 16.18 4.27
C GLN A 240 1.23 16.46 4.59
N PHE A 241 0.36 15.86 3.79
CA PHE A 241 -1.09 15.93 3.93
C PHE A 241 -1.67 14.53 3.98
N TYR A 242 -2.86 14.45 4.57
CA TYR A 242 -3.66 13.25 4.71
C TYR A 242 -5.04 13.52 4.11
N VAL A 243 -5.53 12.57 3.31
CA VAL A 243 -6.93 12.54 2.89
C VAL A 243 -7.59 11.41 3.64
N ALA A 244 -8.68 11.70 4.32
CA ALA A 244 -9.52 10.70 4.95
C ALA A 244 -10.96 10.85 4.47
N SER A 245 -11.71 9.76 4.49
CA SER A 245 -13.16 9.80 4.34
C SER A 245 -13.83 8.84 5.29
N ASN A 246 -15.04 9.16 5.72
CA ASN A 246 -15.85 8.31 6.59
C ASN A 246 -16.98 7.60 5.84
N ARG A 247 -17.74 6.74 6.53
CA ARG A 247 -18.95 6.07 6.01
C ARG A 247 -20.12 7.01 5.76
N MET A 248 -20.05 8.23 6.29
CA MET A 248 -20.98 9.30 5.99
C MET A 248 -20.62 10.04 4.70
N ASP A 249 -19.57 9.64 3.97
CA ASP A 249 -19.11 10.30 2.74
C ASP A 249 -18.61 11.74 2.93
N GLU A 250 -18.15 12.06 4.14
CA GLU A 250 -17.38 13.26 4.40
C GLU A 250 -15.93 13.06 4.04
N LEU A 251 -15.39 14.02 3.30
CA LEU A 251 -14.00 14.11 2.92
C LEU A 251 -13.26 15.07 3.85
N PHE A 252 -12.12 14.65 4.37
CA PHE A 252 -11.23 15.47 5.18
C PHE A 252 -9.86 15.58 4.50
N VAL A 253 -9.32 16.79 4.40
CA VAL A 253 -7.90 17.01 4.09
C VAL A 253 -7.25 17.63 5.31
N ILE A 254 -6.23 16.96 5.81
CA ILE A 254 -5.59 17.30 7.08
C ILE A 254 -4.09 17.46 6.84
N HIS A 255 -3.49 18.47 7.46
CA HIS A 255 -2.05 18.66 7.43
C HIS A 255 -1.37 17.77 8.50
N GLU A 256 -0.09 17.45 8.34
CA GLU A 256 0.65 16.57 9.26
C GLU A 256 0.60 16.99 10.74
N ASN A 257 0.44 18.28 11.02
CA ASN A 257 0.30 18.82 12.38
C ASN A 257 -1.12 18.68 12.98
N GLY A 258 -2.04 17.99 12.29
CA GLY A 258 -3.44 17.84 12.73
C GLY A 258 -4.35 18.99 12.34
N THR A 259 -3.86 20.03 11.65
CA THR A 259 -4.73 21.11 11.17
C THR A 259 -5.65 20.62 10.07
N LEU A 260 -6.97 20.67 10.30
CA LEU A 260 -7.97 20.42 9.27
C LEU A 260 -7.92 21.55 8.23
N VAL A 261 -7.60 21.19 6.99
CA VAL A 261 -7.45 22.12 5.86
C VAL A 261 -8.75 22.21 5.07
N TYR A 262 -9.46 21.10 4.93
CA TYR A 262 -10.67 21.00 4.14
C TYR A 262 -11.62 19.95 4.71
N ARG A 263 -12.92 20.24 4.64
CA ARG A 263 -13.99 19.29 4.93
C ARG A 263 -15.15 19.51 3.95
N GLU A 264 -15.65 18.43 3.35
CA GLU A 264 -16.82 18.48 2.47
C GLU A 264 -17.66 17.22 2.63
N GLN A 265 -18.97 17.38 2.73
CA GLN A 265 -19.94 16.29 2.70
C GLN A 265 -20.30 16.01 1.24
N LEU A 266 -19.91 14.85 0.72
CA LEU A 266 -20.27 14.44 -0.64
C LEU A 266 -21.67 13.84 -0.69
N THR A 267 -22.26 13.84 -1.89
CA THR A 267 -23.57 13.22 -2.18
C THR A 267 -23.47 11.75 -2.52
N GLU A 268 -22.27 11.28 -2.87
CA GLU A 268 -22.01 9.93 -3.36
C GLU A 268 -20.86 9.30 -2.58
N ARG A 269 -20.93 7.97 -2.46
CA ARG A 269 -19.98 7.19 -1.69
C ARG A 269 -18.58 7.26 -2.26
N ILE A 270 -17.58 7.58 -1.45
CA ILE A 270 -16.19 7.50 -1.89
C ILE A 270 -15.80 6.02 -2.00
N VAL A 271 -15.28 5.61 -3.15
CA VAL A 271 -14.76 4.25 -3.40
C VAL A 271 -13.25 4.22 -3.54
N GLY A 272 -12.63 5.39 -3.72
CA GLY A 272 -11.20 5.53 -3.49
C GLY A 272 -10.68 6.92 -3.79
N VAL A 273 -9.44 7.15 -3.37
CA VAL A 273 -8.80 8.45 -3.35
C VAL A 273 -7.40 8.29 -3.90
N ARG A 274 -6.97 9.23 -4.74
CA ARG A 274 -5.59 9.31 -5.19
C ARG A 274 -5.09 10.74 -5.20
N PRO A 275 -4.02 11.00 -4.45
CA PRO A 275 -3.26 12.23 -4.60
C PRO A 275 -2.58 12.30 -5.97
N GLY A 276 -2.83 13.40 -6.70
CA GLY A 276 -2.31 13.68 -8.03
C GLY A 276 -0.98 14.46 -8.03
N LEU A 277 -0.38 14.60 -9.21
CA LEU A 277 0.98 15.15 -9.38
C LEU A 277 1.09 16.69 -9.25
N GLN A 278 0.01 17.41 -8.96
CA GLN A 278 0.00 18.88 -9.05
C GLN A 278 -0.81 19.55 -7.94
N GLN A 279 -0.74 19.03 -6.71
CA GLN A 279 -1.56 19.54 -5.59
C GLN A 279 -3.06 19.33 -5.86
N THR A 280 -3.40 18.25 -6.55
CA THR A 280 -4.78 17.84 -6.79
C THR A 280 -5.02 16.53 -6.08
N VAL A 281 -6.24 16.30 -5.63
CA VAL A 281 -6.70 15.00 -5.14
C VAL A 281 -7.80 14.53 -6.07
N THR A 282 -7.59 13.40 -6.72
CA THR A 282 -8.63 12.74 -7.51
C THR A 282 -9.43 11.83 -6.60
N LEU A 283 -10.74 11.97 -6.62
CA LEU A 283 -11.69 11.18 -5.87
C LEU A 283 -12.47 10.35 -6.87
N VAL A 284 -12.67 9.09 -6.53
CA VAL A 284 -13.61 8.22 -7.22
C VAL A 284 -14.78 8.03 -6.27
N THR A 285 -15.95 8.50 -6.70
CA THR A 285 -17.22 8.27 -6.01
C THR A 285 -17.95 7.11 -6.65
N SER A 286 -19.02 6.61 -6.04
CA SER A 286 -19.82 5.53 -6.60
C SER A 286 -20.45 5.93 -7.93
N GLY A 287 -20.67 7.22 -8.20
CA GLY A 287 -21.28 7.70 -9.43
C GLY A 287 -20.36 8.40 -10.43
N GLY A 288 -19.08 8.60 -10.12
CA GLY A 288 -18.19 9.32 -11.03
C GLY A 288 -16.83 9.66 -10.45
N LEU A 289 -16.15 10.60 -11.11
CA LEU A 289 -14.85 11.10 -10.68
C LEU A 289 -14.98 12.57 -10.29
N ARG A 290 -14.25 12.97 -9.25
CA ARG A 290 -14.17 14.37 -8.80
C ARG A 290 -12.70 14.74 -8.56
N MET A 291 -12.42 16.04 -8.58
CA MET A 291 -11.11 16.59 -8.27
C MET A 291 -11.23 17.65 -7.18
N LEU A 292 -10.34 17.61 -6.21
CA LEU A 292 -10.07 18.72 -5.30
C LEU A 292 -8.75 19.40 -5.70
N ASN A 293 -8.78 20.70 -5.94
CA ASN A 293 -7.59 21.50 -6.16
C ASN A 293 -7.11 22.10 -4.83
N LEU A 294 -5.92 21.72 -4.37
CA LEU A 294 -5.38 22.19 -3.09
C LEU A 294 -4.76 23.59 -3.15
N ARG A 295 -4.67 24.20 -4.35
CA ARG A 295 -4.29 25.61 -4.49
C ARG A 295 -5.45 26.57 -4.24
N ASP A 296 -6.64 26.15 -4.63
CA ASP A 296 -7.88 26.91 -4.52
C ASP A 296 -8.93 25.99 -3.90
N ILE A 297 -8.81 25.81 -2.58
CA ILE A 297 -9.63 24.88 -1.81
C ILE A 297 -11.02 25.50 -1.64
N LYS A 298 -11.97 25.07 -2.48
CA LYS A 298 -13.36 25.53 -2.45
C LYS A 298 -14.35 24.38 -2.31
N ARG A 299 -14.57 23.65 -3.41
CA ARG A 299 -15.41 22.47 -3.48
C ARG A 299 -14.77 21.46 -4.42
N THR A 300 -15.14 20.19 -4.29
CA THR A 300 -14.72 19.19 -5.28
C THR A 300 -15.48 19.39 -6.59
N GLU A 301 -14.76 19.42 -7.70
CA GLU A 301 -15.30 19.60 -9.05
C GLU A 301 -15.47 18.24 -9.74
N PRO A 302 -16.58 17.97 -10.43
CA PRO A 302 -16.72 16.73 -11.20
C PRO A 302 -15.73 16.69 -12.35
N ILE A 303 -15.21 15.49 -12.65
CA ILE A 303 -14.40 15.22 -13.83
C ILE A 303 -15.27 14.46 -14.83
N GLU A 304 -15.50 15.05 -16.00
CA GLU A 304 -16.15 14.35 -17.10
C GLU A 304 -15.19 13.31 -17.70
N CYS A 305 -15.66 12.08 -17.80
CA CYS A 305 -14.90 10.97 -18.39
C CYS A 305 -15.47 10.62 -19.76
N GLU A 306 -14.65 10.78 -20.79
CA GLU A 306 -14.98 10.33 -22.14
C GLU A 306 -15.27 8.82 -22.13
N ASP A 307 -16.33 8.43 -22.84
CA ASP A 307 -16.79 7.05 -23.01
C ASP A 307 -17.32 6.36 -21.73
N LEU A 308 -17.43 7.06 -20.59
CA LEU A 308 -18.07 6.53 -19.39
C LEU A 308 -19.57 6.84 -19.39
N SER A 309 -20.42 5.82 -19.30
CA SER A 309 -21.86 6.03 -19.16
C SER A 309 -22.17 6.64 -17.78
N PRO A 310 -23.02 7.68 -17.68
CA PRO A 310 -23.37 8.33 -16.41
C PRO A 310 -24.14 7.41 -15.44
N GLU A 311 -24.73 6.34 -15.95
CA GLU A 311 -25.42 5.33 -15.12
C GLU A 311 -24.46 4.32 -14.50
N THR A 312 -23.18 4.33 -14.91
CA THR A 312 -22.19 3.38 -14.40
C THR A 312 -21.90 3.70 -12.94
N ARG A 313 -22.08 2.70 -12.08
CA ARG A 313 -21.74 2.79 -10.67
C ARG A 313 -20.51 1.95 -10.34
N PHE A 314 -19.67 2.48 -9.45
CA PHE A 314 -18.42 1.86 -9.03
C PHE A 314 -18.52 1.30 -7.62
N TYR A 315 -17.87 0.16 -7.42
CA TYR A 315 -17.86 -0.57 -6.16
C TYR A 315 -16.51 -0.45 -5.44
N ALA A 316 -15.43 -0.63 -6.18
CA ALA A 316 -14.06 -0.56 -5.68
C ALA A 316 -13.15 0.04 -6.76
N THR A 317 -12.04 0.63 -6.31
CA THR A 317 -11.02 1.18 -7.21
C THR A 317 -9.62 0.87 -6.71
N SER A 318 -8.69 0.76 -7.66
CA SER A 318 -7.26 0.75 -7.38
C SER A 318 -6.53 1.55 -8.44
N PHE A 319 -5.65 2.43 -7.99
CA PHE A 319 -4.74 3.16 -8.86
C PHE A 319 -3.52 2.30 -9.19
N ASP A 320 -2.98 2.45 -10.39
CA ASP A 320 -1.79 1.71 -10.84
C ASP A 320 -0.52 2.25 -10.16
N VAL A 321 0.29 1.37 -9.60
CA VAL A 321 1.56 1.74 -8.93
C VAL A 321 2.62 2.22 -9.93
N GLY A 322 2.61 1.72 -11.17
CA GLY A 322 3.58 2.06 -12.21
C GLY A 322 3.17 3.26 -13.08
N ALA A 323 1.88 3.54 -13.20
CA ALA A 323 1.34 4.62 -14.02
C ALA A 323 0.37 5.51 -13.22
N ASN A 324 0.83 6.69 -12.82
CA ASN A 324 0.03 7.65 -12.02
C ASN A 324 -1.28 8.10 -12.70
N SER A 325 -1.40 7.93 -14.02
CA SER A 325 -2.58 8.29 -14.79
C SER A 325 -3.53 7.12 -15.04
N LYS A 326 -3.31 5.94 -14.45
CA LYS A 326 -4.13 4.75 -14.72
C LYS A 326 -4.82 4.28 -13.45
N ALA A 327 -6.11 4.00 -13.56
CA ALA A 327 -6.93 3.45 -12.49
C ALA A 327 -7.75 2.27 -13.01
N TYR A 328 -8.01 1.31 -12.13
CA TYR A 328 -8.87 0.16 -12.37
C TYR A 328 -10.06 0.24 -11.44
N LEU A 329 -11.26 0.02 -11.97
CA LEU A 329 -12.49 0.03 -11.18
C LEU A 329 -13.28 -1.24 -11.40
N VAL A 330 -13.99 -1.66 -10.37
CA VAL A 330 -15.03 -2.68 -10.49
C VAL A 330 -16.39 -1.98 -10.47
N THR A 331 -17.23 -2.30 -11.45
CA THR A 331 -18.60 -1.80 -11.54
C THR A 331 -19.56 -2.63 -10.68
N GLU A 332 -20.74 -2.09 -10.38
CA GLU A 332 -21.84 -2.85 -9.74
C GLU A 332 -22.28 -4.08 -10.55
N THR A 333 -21.99 -4.13 -11.85
CA THR A 333 -22.26 -5.29 -12.71
C THR A 333 -21.15 -6.35 -12.70
N GLY A 334 -20.09 -6.15 -11.93
CA GLY A 334 -18.97 -7.08 -11.82
C GLY A 334 -18.02 -7.01 -13.01
N GLY A 335 -18.04 -5.90 -13.74
CA GLY A 335 -17.09 -5.60 -14.81
C GLY A 335 -15.87 -4.87 -14.29
N ILE A 336 -14.71 -5.14 -14.89
CA ILE A 336 -13.51 -4.32 -14.66
C ILE A 336 -13.41 -3.25 -15.75
N LEU A 337 -13.26 -2.01 -15.30
CA LEU A 337 -12.98 -0.84 -16.11
C LEU A 337 -11.54 -0.41 -15.94
N THR A 338 -10.96 0.12 -17.02
CA THR A 338 -9.67 0.84 -16.95
C THR A 338 -9.89 2.29 -17.36
N LEU A 339 -9.58 3.21 -16.45
CA LEU A 339 -9.60 4.64 -16.70
C LEU A 339 -8.18 5.19 -16.86
N HIS A 340 -8.03 6.12 -17.80
CA HIS A 340 -6.85 6.95 -17.93
C HIS A 340 -7.19 8.37 -17.52
N ILE A 341 -6.63 8.82 -16.40
CA ILE A 341 -6.83 10.15 -15.81
C ILE A 341 -5.55 10.93 -16.00
N ASN A 342 -5.53 11.82 -16.99
CA ASN A 342 -4.41 12.72 -17.22
C ASN A 342 -4.74 14.09 -16.64
N SER A 343 -4.05 14.45 -15.56
CA SER A 343 -4.18 15.76 -14.93
C SER A 343 -2.97 16.62 -15.31
N ASN A 344 -3.22 17.66 -16.12
CA ASN A 344 -2.29 18.76 -16.38
C ASN A 344 -2.79 20.04 -15.70
N LYS A 345 -1.94 21.07 -15.61
CA LYS A 345 -2.18 22.33 -14.87
C LYS A 345 -3.46 23.05 -15.28
N HIS A 346 -3.95 22.79 -16.51
CA HIS A 346 -5.06 23.50 -17.12
C HIS A 346 -6.19 22.58 -17.58
N THR A 347 -5.96 21.27 -17.64
CA THR A 347 -6.96 20.31 -18.14
C THR A 347 -6.83 18.97 -17.43
N VAL A 348 -7.95 18.46 -16.94
CA VAL A 348 -8.09 17.06 -16.56
C VAL A 348 -8.82 16.36 -17.67
N ARG A 349 -8.17 15.36 -18.26
CA ARG A 349 -8.80 14.51 -19.27
C ARG A 349 -8.92 13.11 -18.69
N CYS A 350 -10.16 12.65 -18.54
CA CYS A 350 -10.46 11.28 -18.18
C CYS A 350 -10.99 10.54 -19.42
N VAL A 351 -10.46 9.35 -19.69
CA VAL A 351 -10.93 8.49 -20.79
C VAL A 351 -11.08 7.07 -20.31
N MET A 352 -12.27 6.50 -20.48
CA MET A 352 -12.49 5.07 -20.30
C MET A 352 -11.86 4.33 -21.48
N LYS A 353 -10.91 3.43 -21.20
CA LYS A 353 -10.23 2.69 -22.27
C LYS A 353 -10.88 1.36 -22.57
N THR A 354 -11.34 0.67 -21.55
CA THR A 354 -11.83 -0.70 -21.68
C THR A 354 -12.88 -1.00 -20.63
N HIS A 355 -13.85 -1.83 -21.03
CA HIS A 355 -14.83 -2.45 -20.17
C HIS A 355 -14.85 -3.94 -20.46
N ARG A 356 -14.72 -4.76 -19.42
CA ARG A 356 -14.86 -6.21 -19.53
C ARG A 356 -15.82 -6.71 -18.45
N PRO A 357 -16.97 -7.29 -18.81
CA PRO A 357 -17.78 -8.01 -17.85
C PRO A 357 -17.00 -9.25 -17.42
N LEU A 358 -16.77 -9.41 -16.12
CA LEU A 358 -16.13 -10.59 -15.56
C LEU A 358 -17.11 -11.47 -14.80
N GLY A 359 -18.36 -11.02 -14.64
CA GLY A 359 -19.33 -11.70 -13.80
C GLY A 359 -18.83 -11.86 -12.37
N LEU A 360 -17.96 -10.94 -11.92
CA LEU A 360 -17.54 -10.93 -10.53
C LEU A 360 -18.80 -10.75 -9.69
N PRO A 361 -19.04 -11.60 -8.69
CA PRO A 361 -20.18 -11.45 -7.80
C PRO A 361 -20.07 -10.10 -7.08
N THR A 362 -20.97 -9.18 -7.41
CA THR A 362 -21.03 -7.82 -6.86
C THR A 362 -22.01 -7.67 -5.70
N HIS A 363 -22.65 -8.76 -5.29
CA HIS A 363 -23.52 -8.79 -4.12
C HIS A 363 -22.75 -8.73 -2.79
N PHE A 364 -21.42 -8.85 -2.81
CA PHE A 364 -20.60 -8.89 -1.59
C PHE A 364 -20.30 -7.51 -1.06
N SER A 365 -20.56 -7.28 0.23
CA SER A 365 -20.37 -5.99 0.91
C SER A 365 -18.91 -5.50 0.98
N GLU A 366 -17.94 -6.39 0.75
CA GLU A 366 -16.51 -6.08 0.91
C GLU A 366 -15.67 -6.67 -0.24
N MET A 367 -15.23 -5.79 -1.15
CA MET A 367 -14.26 -6.12 -2.20
C MET A 367 -13.04 -5.23 -2.04
N THR A 368 -11.85 -5.83 -2.03
CA THR A 368 -10.58 -5.11 -1.91
C THR A 368 -9.80 -5.19 -3.21
N MET A 369 -9.23 -4.06 -3.65
CA MET A 369 -8.41 -4.01 -4.86
C MET A 369 -7.03 -3.47 -4.52
N ARG A 370 -5.99 -4.18 -4.96
CA ARG A 370 -4.60 -3.74 -4.84
C ARG A 370 -3.88 -3.96 -6.15
N SER A 371 -3.26 -2.91 -6.67
CA SER A 371 -2.36 -3.04 -7.81
C SER A 371 -0.92 -3.23 -7.31
N ILE A 372 -0.23 -4.18 -7.91
CA ILE A 372 1.23 -4.22 -7.92
C ILE A 372 1.69 -3.90 -9.33
N LYS A 373 3.01 -3.74 -9.51
CA LYS A 373 3.56 -3.51 -10.84
C LYS A 373 3.06 -4.59 -11.80
N ASN A 374 2.35 -4.16 -12.85
CA ASN A 374 1.84 -5.00 -13.94
C ASN A 374 0.70 -5.99 -13.61
N TYR A 375 0.21 -6.01 -12.37
CA TYR A 375 -0.85 -6.92 -11.94
C TYR A 375 -1.85 -6.23 -11.01
N LEU A 376 -3.11 -6.61 -11.13
CA LEU A 376 -4.21 -6.16 -10.28
C LEU A 376 -4.72 -7.37 -9.50
N PHE A 377 -4.74 -7.25 -8.17
CA PHE A 377 -5.30 -8.23 -7.27
C PHE A 377 -6.67 -7.74 -6.83
N ILE A 378 -7.65 -8.64 -6.87
CA ILE A 378 -9.01 -8.40 -6.42
C ILE A 378 -9.35 -9.46 -5.38
N GLY A 379 -9.53 -9.03 -4.14
CA GLY A 379 -10.02 -9.86 -3.05
C GLY A 379 -11.54 -9.83 -3.00
N ILE A 380 -12.15 -11.01 -3.03
CA ILE A 380 -13.58 -11.25 -2.81
C ILE A 380 -13.74 -12.30 -1.72
N PRO A 381 -14.87 -12.42 -1.01
CA PRO A 381 -15.04 -13.39 0.08
C PRO A 381 -14.62 -14.84 -0.27
N HIS A 382 -14.80 -15.25 -1.52
CA HIS A 382 -14.44 -16.59 -2.01
C HIS A 382 -12.97 -16.77 -2.42
N GLY A 383 -12.15 -15.71 -2.43
CA GLY A 383 -10.75 -15.83 -2.83
C GLY A 383 -10.13 -14.58 -3.42
N VAL A 384 -8.97 -14.74 -4.05
CA VAL A 384 -8.20 -13.66 -4.67
C VAL A 384 -8.00 -13.94 -6.15
N GLY A 385 -8.54 -13.07 -7.00
CA GLY A 385 -8.29 -13.05 -8.43
C GLY A 385 -7.08 -12.18 -8.78
N VAL A 386 -6.21 -12.65 -9.67
CA VAL A 386 -5.07 -11.91 -10.19
C VAL A 386 -5.25 -11.64 -11.68
N PHE A 387 -5.15 -10.37 -12.04
CA PHE A 387 -5.36 -9.87 -13.39
C PHE A 387 -4.07 -9.24 -13.92
N ASN A 388 -3.64 -9.65 -15.10
CA ASN A 388 -2.52 -9.03 -15.79
C ASN A 388 -2.94 -7.69 -16.40
N THR A 389 -2.17 -6.63 -16.13
CA THR A 389 -2.41 -5.27 -16.61
C THR A 389 -1.42 -4.79 -17.68
N THR A 390 -0.46 -5.62 -18.11
CA THR A 390 0.58 -5.30 -19.13
C THR A 390 0.07 -5.27 -20.57
N GLY A 391 -1.22 -5.51 -20.78
CA GLY A 391 -1.82 -5.40 -22.10
C GLY A 391 -1.69 -4.00 -22.70
N PRO A 392 -1.80 -3.87 -24.04
CA PRO A 392 -2.01 -2.57 -24.68
C PRO A 392 -3.11 -1.81 -23.96
N ALA A 393 -3.01 -0.48 -23.85
CA ALA A 393 -3.96 0.33 -23.07
C ALA A 393 -5.45 0.13 -23.45
N ARG A 394 -5.73 -0.41 -24.64
CA ARG A 394 -7.07 -0.75 -25.14
C ARG A 394 -7.52 -2.18 -24.85
N ARG A 395 -6.74 -2.99 -24.13
CA ARG A 395 -7.14 -4.34 -23.70
C ARG A 395 -7.45 -4.34 -22.21
N PRO A 396 -8.62 -4.87 -21.82
CA PRO A 396 -8.97 -4.96 -20.41
C PRO A 396 -8.00 -5.91 -19.69
N PRO A 397 -7.82 -5.74 -18.37
CA PRO A 397 -7.06 -6.69 -17.56
C PRO A 397 -7.56 -8.13 -17.80
N ARG A 398 -6.63 -9.07 -17.92
CA ARG A 398 -6.94 -10.48 -18.15
C ARG A 398 -6.68 -11.26 -16.88
N GLU A 399 -7.69 -11.96 -16.40
CA GLU A 399 -7.52 -12.91 -15.32
C GLU A 399 -6.50 -13.98 -15.71
N ILE A 400 -5.53 -14.21 -14.83
CA ILE A 400 -4.46 -15.18 -15.02
C ILE A 400 -4.46 -16.27 -13.95
N LEU A 401 -4.90 -15.93 -12.74
CA LEU A 401 -4.88 -16.80 -11.57
C LEU A 401 -6.07 -16.48 -10.69
N PHE A 402 -6.61 -17.52 -10.06
CA PHE A 402 -7.58 -17.40 -8.99
C PHE A 402 -7.13 -18.32 -7.84
N GLY A 403 -7.04 -17.77 -6.64
CA GLY A 403 -6.78 -18.52 -5.42
C GLY A 403 -8.05 -18.56 -4.58
N ASP A 404 -8.70 -19.71 -4.52
CA ASP A 404 -9.86 -19.94 -3.65
C ASP A 404 -9.48 -19.79 -2.17
N SER A 405 -10.28 -19.07 -1.38
CA SER A 405 -9.96 -18.74 0.02
C SER A 405 -9.78 -20.00 0.88
N PHE A 406 -10.61 -21.03 0.68
CA PHE A 406 -10.48 -22.31 1.38
C PHE A 406 -9.25 -23.08 0.92
N GLY A 407 -8.98 -23.10 -0.38
CA GLY A 407 -7.79 -23.72 -0.96
C GLY A 407 -6.49 -23.09 -0.42
N LEU A 408 -6.47 -21.76 -0.28
CA LEU A 408 -5.34 -21.02 0.29
C LEU A 408 -5.20 -21.27 1.80
N ALA A 409 -6.29 -21.27 2.55
CA ALA A 409 -6.28 -21.58 3.99
C ALA A 409 -5.81 -23.03 4.25
N ARG A 410 -6.22 -23.99 3.43
CA ARG A 410 -5.79 -25.39 3.55
C ARG A 410 -4.29 -25.57 3.33
N GLN A 411 -3.65 -24.76 2.49
CA GLN A 411 -2.20 -24.82 2.27
C GLN A 411 -1.39 -24.55 3.56
N VAL A 412 -1.96 -23.78 4.48
CA VAL A 412 -1.33 -23.40 5.75
C VAL A 412 -1.86 -24.20 6.95
N GLY A 413 -2.64 -25.25 6.69
CA GLY A 413 -3.25 -26.08 7.74
C GLY A 413 -4.38 -25.40 8.51
N VAL A 414 -4.91 -24.27 8.01
CA VAL A 414 -6.12 -23.65 8.57
C VAL A 414 -7.31 -24.41 8.02
N MET A 415 -7.85 -25.31 8.84
CA MET A 415 -9.14 -25.94 8.59
C MET A 415 -10.20 -24.87 8.82
N GLY A 416 -10.73 -24.29 7.75
CA GLY A 416 -11.95 -23.49 7.87
C GLY A 416 -13.02 -24.36 8.50
N ASN A 417 -13.74 -23.84 9.50
CA ASN A 417 -14.98 -24.48 9.93
C ASN A 417 -15.89 -24.50 8.70
N ALA A 418 -16.00 -25.66 8.04
CA ALA A 418 -16.78 -25.85 6.82
C ALA A 418 -18.29 -25.57 7.03
N GLU A 419 -18.70 -25.28 8.26
CA GLU A 419 -20.08 -25.07 8.69
C GLU A 419 -20.40 -23.62 9.09
N GLY A 420 -19.48 -22.67 8.90
CA GLY A 420 -19.74 -21.25 9.14
C GLY A 420 -19.98 -20.49 7.85
N GLU A 421 -21.23 -20.34 7.43
CA GLU A 421 -21.76 -19.47 6.34
C GLU A 421 -21.40 -17.97 6.44
N GLY A 422 -20.45 -17.59 7.28
CA GLY A 422 -19.99 -16.20 7.38
C GLY A 422 -18.97 -15.90 6.29
N GLU A 423 -19.29 -14.98 5.38
CA GLU A 423 -18.34 -14.35 4.46
C GLU A 423 -17.10 -13.91 5.24
N THR A 424 -15.97 -14.60 5.03
CA THR A 424 -14.70 -14.19 5.65
C THR A 424 -14.19 -12.96 4.89
N PRO A 425 -13.95 -11.83 5.56
CA PRO A 425 -13.42 -10.65 4.91
C PRO A 425 -12.05 -10.96 4.29
N VAL A 426 -11.89 -10.64 3.01
CA VAL A 426 -10.61 -10.84 2.32
C VAL A 426 -9.77 -9.58 2.45
N TYR A 427 -8.82 -9.67 3.37
CA TYR A 427 -7.74 -8.70 3.50
C TYR A 427 -6.73 -8.92 2.39
N LEU A 428 -6.46 -7.85 1.66
CA LEU A 428 -5.50 -7.85 0.56
C LEU A 428 -4.67 -6.59 0.67
N GLU A 429 -3.36 -6.76 0.85
CA GLU A 429 -2.42 -5.66 0.93
C GLU A 429 -1.13 -6.02 0.21
N SER A 430 -0.42 -5.02 -0.33
CA SER A 430 0.80 -5.27 -1.10
C SER A 430 1.92 -4.32 -0.73
N ILE A 431 3.15 -4.82 -0.70
CA ILE A 431 4.34 -3.99 -0.51
C ILE A 431 4.95 -3.70 -1.88
N GLY A 432 4.76 -2.47 -2.36
CA GLY A 432 5.00 -2.09 -3.75
C GLY A 432 6.42 -2.30 -4.31
N LYS A 433 7.44 -2.51 -3.47
CA LYS A 433 8.83 -2.75 -3.93
C LYS A 433 9.23 -4.22 -4.00
N SER A 434 8.63 -5.09 -3.20
CA SER A 434 9.06 -6.49 -3.06
C SER A 434 8.22 -7.45 -3.89
N GLY A 435 7.04 -7.04 -4.37
CA GLY A 435 6.09 -7.97 -5.01
C GLY A 435 5.50 -8.96 -4.01
N ILE A 436 5.62 -8.68 -2.71
CA ILE A 436 4.99 -9.47 -1.65
C ILE A 436 3.58 -8.93 -1.42
N VAL A 437 2.63 -9.85 -1.32
CA VAL A 437 1.22 -9.60 -1.07
C VAL A 437 0.81 -10.34 0.20
N ALA A 438 0.13 -9.65 1.10
CA ALA A 438 -0.54 -10.25 2.24
C ALA A 438 -1.99 -10.58 1.86
N VAL A 439 -2.40 -11.82 2.13
CA VAL A 439 -3.74 -12.33 1.87
C VAL A 439 -4.32 -12.87 3.18
N GLY A 440 -5.55 -12.46 3.52
CA GLY A 440 -6.32 -13.03 4.62
C GLY A 440 -6.70 -14.48 4.33
N LEU A 441 -6.30 -15.41 5.20
CA LEU A 441 -6.59 -16.85 5.12
C LEU A 441 -7.61 -17.25 6.19
N GLY A 442 -8.52 -16.34 6.52
CA GLY A 442 -9.48 -16.43 7.62
C GLY A 442 -9.53 -15.12 8.41
N LYS A 443 -10.18 -15.14 9.58
CA LYS A 443 -10.32 -13.95 10.43
C LYS A 443 -9.03 -13.56 11.14
N GLU A 444 -8.17 -14.52 11.47
CA GLU A 444 -6.99 -14.28 12.32
C GLU A 444 -5.67 -14.63 11.62
N VAL A 445 -5.71 -15.22 10.43
CA VAL A 445 -4.51 -15.75 9.74
C VAL A 445 -4.22 -14.95 8.48
N LEU A 446 -2.95 -14.59 8.29
CA LEU A 446 -2.44 -13.95 7.08
C LEU A 446 -1.38 -14.83 6.42
N GLY A 447 -1.50 -15.02 5.11
CA GLY A 447 -0.46 -15.58 4.27
C GLY A 447 0.32 -14.47 3.57
N PHE A 448 1.64 -14.51 3.63
CA PHE A 448 2.53 -13.63 2.88
C PHE A 448 3.04 -14.38 1.66
N TYR A 449 2.67 -13.90 0.47
CA TYR A 449 3.02 -14.52 -0.79
C TYR A 449 3.96 -13.63 -1.59
N GLN A 450 5.09 -14.17 -2.02
CA GLN A 450 5.97 -13.56 -3.01
C GLN A 450 5.43 -13.83 -4.41
N SER A 451 5.17 -12.77 -5.16
CA SER A 451 4.81 -12.88 -6.57
C SER A 451 6.04 -13.23 -7.40
N GLU A 452 5.98 -14.35 -8.13
CA GLU A 452 6.93 -14.77 -9.16
C GLU A 452 6.39 -14.50 -10.58
N LEU A 453 5.32 -13.71 -10.65
CA LEU A 453 4.71 -13.33 -11.91
C LEU A 453 5.71 -12.55 -12.77
N PRO A 454 5.81 -12.84 -14.08
CA PRO A 454 6.79 -12.20 -14.95
C PRO A 454 6.51 -10.70 -15.02
N VAL A 455 7.35 -9.89 -14.37
CA VAL A 455 7.28 -8.45 -14.48
C VAL A 455 7.98 -8.08 -15.79
N GLN A 456 7.22 -7.66 -16.80
CA GLN A 456 7.82 -7.15 -18.03
C GLN A 456 8.82 -6.05 -17.65
N ALA A 457 10.10 -6.30 -17.91
CA ALA A 457 11.12 -5.29 -17.74
C ALA A 457 10.71 -4.10 -18.60
N PRO A 458 10.84 -2.86 -18.10
CA PRO A 458 10.61 -1.70 -18.96
C PRO A 458 11.44 -1.90 -20.23
N PRO A 459 10.89 -1.58 -21.42
CA PRO A 459 11.69 -1.64 -22.63
C PRO A 459 12.97 -0.89 -22.32
N LYS A 460 14.12 -1.56 -22.48
CA LYS A 460 15.42 -0.90 -22.34
C LYS A 460 15.41 0.14 -23.44
N VAL A 461 14.99 1.36 -23.12
CA VAL A 461 15.16 2.49 -24.02
C VAL A 461 16.67 2.63 -24.04
N GLU A 462 17.29 2.12 -25.10
CA GLU A 462 18.71 2.24 -25.32
C GLU A 462 19.03 3.71 -25.63
N MET A 463 18.85 4.59 -24.64
CA MET A 463 19.29 5.98 -24.68
C MET A 463 20.82 6.08 -24.88
N LYS A 464 21.55 4.96 -24.75
CA LYS A 464 22.96 4.85 -25.09
C LYS A 464 23.25 5.14 -26.58
N MET A 465 22.36 4.80 -27.51
CA MET A 465 22.64 5.02 -28.94
C MET A 465 22.46 6.49 -29.39
N MET A 466 21.58 7.28 -28.76
CA MET A 466 21.30 8.66 -29.17
C MET A 466 22.15 9.72 -28.46
N SER A 467 22.62 9.45 -27.24
CA SER A 467 23.41 10.42 -26.46
C SER A 467 24.92 10.36 -26.73
N GLN A 468 25.44 9.20 -27.17
CA GLN A 468 26.87 9.04 -27.49
C GLN A 468 27.39 9.96 -28.61
N PRO A 469 26.72 10.13 -29.76
CA PRO A 469 27.25 10.99 -30.82
C PRO A 469 27.27 12.47 -30.40
N LEU A 470 26.29 12.91 -29.60
CA LEU A 470 26.20 14.31 -29.16
C LEU A 470 27.27 14.64 -28.12
N ILE A 471 27.55 13.72 -27.19
CA ILE A 471 28.64 13.86 -26.22
C ILE A 471 30.00 13.89 -26.93
N LEU A 472 30.23 12.99 -27.91
CA LEU A 472 31.46 12.99 -28.69
C LEU A 472 31.65 14.30 -29.46
N LEU A 473 30.58 14.84 -30.05
CA LEU A 473 30.61 16.12 -30.77
C LEU A 473 30.97 17.29 -29.83
N VAL A 474 30.37 17.34 -28.63
CA VAL A 474 30.71 18.37 -27.62
C VAL A 474 32.17 18.25 -27.19
N VAL A 475 32.66 17.04 -26.89
CA VAL A 475 34.08 16.82 -26.53
C VAL A 475 35.00 17.24 -27.67
N PHE A 476 34.64 16.95 -28.93
CA PHE A 476 35.41 17.34 -30.10
C PHE A 476 35.43 18.85 -30.30
N CYS A 477 34.28 19.53 -30.14
CA CYS A 477 34.20 21.00 -30.19
C CYS A 477 35.04 21.66 -29.10
N VAL A 478 35.00 21.15 -27.87
CA VAL A 478 35.83 21.66 -26.76
C VAL A 478 37.31 21.42 -27.03
N GLY A 479 37.69 20.21 -27.49
CA GLY A 479 39.07 19.89 -27.85
C GLY A 479 39.58 20.75 -29.00
N PHE A 480 38.77 20.97 -30.03
CA PHE A 480 39.11 21.83 -31.17
C PHE A 480 39.24 23.30 -30.75
N TYR A 481 38.35 23.80 -29.88
CA TYR A 481 38.43 25.15 -29.33
C TYR A 481 39.71 25.35 -28.50
N GLN A 482 40.03 24.39 -27.61
CA GLN A 482 41.28 24.39 -26.83
C GLN A 482 42.51 24.39 -27.75
N PHE A 483 42.51 23.56 -28.80
CA PHE A 483 43.59 23.49 -29.79
C PHE A 483 43.77 24.78 -30.61
N GLN A 484 42.67 25.44 -30.99
CA GLN A 484 42.77 26.74 -31.67
C GLN A 484 43.27 27.84 -30.73
N ARG A 485 42.92 27.77 -29.44
CA ARG A 485 43.36 28.75 -28.46
C ARG A 485 44.85 28.63 -28.14
N THR A 486 45.40 27.41 -28.04
CA THR A 486 46.84 27.20 -27.87
C THR A 486 47.64 27.67 -29.08
N ARG A 487 47.11 27.54 -30.30
CA ARG A 487 47.71 28.11 -31.52
C ARG A 487 47.68 29.64 -31.59
N LYS A 488 46.85 30.31 -30.80
CA LYS A 488 46.72 31.79 -30.76
C LYS A 488 47.38 32.43 -29.53
N GLY A 489 48.14 31.67 -28.73
CA GLY A 489 49.03 32.20 -27.68
C GLY A 489 50.39 32.63 -28.25
N PRO A 490 51.01 33.70 -27.71
CA PRO A 490 51.85 34.64 -28.46
C PRO A 490 53.25 34.09 -28.73
N GLY A 491 53.68 34.12 -29.99
CA GLY A 491 55.06 33.77 -30.31
C GLY A 491 55.38 33.54 -31.78
N GLY A 492 54.74 34.27 -32.70
CA GLY A 492 55.34 34.50 -34.02
C GLY A 492 56.54 35.44 -33.88
N MET A 493 57.62 34.95 -33.26
CA MET A 493 58.94 35.59 -33.22
C MET A 493 59.93 34.58 -33.79
N MET A 494 59.91 34.45 -35.11
CA MET A 494 61.09 34.03 -35.87
C MET A 494 61.99 35.26 -36.02
N GLY A 495 63.26 35.16 -35.63
CA GLY A 495 64.32 35.99 -36.22
C GLY A 495 65.38 36.50 -35.23
N GLY A 496 66.60 35.98 -35.38
CA GLY A 496 67.84 36.53 -34.82
C GLY A 496 68.32 35.75 -33.60
N GLY A 497 69.37 34.92 -33.65
CA GLY A 497 70.66 35.18 -34.28
C GLY A 497 71.56 35.86 -33.24
N GLY A 498 72.25 35.06 -32.41
CA GLY A 498 73.14 35.56 -31.37
C GLY A 498 73.94 34.44 -30.74
N MET A 499 75.07 34.13 -31.37
CA MET A 499 76.16 33.32 -30.82
C MET A 499 76.83 34.03 -29.63
N GLY A 500 77.44 33.22 -28.76
CA GLY A 500 78.30 33.65 -27.64
C GLY A 500 77.54 33.54 -26.34
N GLY A 501 77.91 32.70 -25.39
CA GLY A 501 79.21 32.21 -24.99
C GLY A 501 79.14 32.07 -23.47
N ASP A 502 80.00 31.22 -22.92
CA ASP A 502 80.25 31.05 -21.48
C ASP A 502 79.26 30.18 -20.68
N MET A 503 79.65 28.90 -20.58
CA MET A 503 79.58 28.17 -19.31
C MET A 503 80.35 28.96 -18.22
N PRO A 504 80.07 28.76 -16.93
CA PRO A 504 80.82 27.73 -16.19
C PRO A 504 79.91 27.06 -15.10
N PRO A 505 80.43 26.22 -14.18
CA PRO A 505 80.01 24.84 -14.05
C PRO A 505 79.44 24.51 -12.65
N GLY A 506 78.88 23.31 -12.50
CA GLY A 506 79.02 22.49 -11.29
C GLY A 506 78.44 22.99 -9.96
N MET A 507 77.52 22.19 -9.41
CA MET A 507 77.53 21.63 -8.04
C MET A 507 76.12 21.06 -7.79
N ALA A 508 75.93 19.73 -7.71
CA ALA A 508 76.32 18.82 -6.64
C ALA A 508 75.51 19.01 -5.34
N GLY A 509 74.83 17.93 -4.94
CA GLY A 509 74.32 17.69 -3.58
C GLY A 509 72.90 18.23 -3.32
N MET A 510 72.02 17.57 -2.57
CA MET A 510 72.11 16.41 -1.69
C MET A 510 70.68 15.88 -1.45
N MET A 511 70.60 14.58 -1.14
CA MET A 511 69.64 13.87 -0.27
C MET A 511 68.16 14.27 -0.26
#